data_AF-A0A6A8AR39-F1
#
_entry.id   AF-A0A6A8AR39-F1
#
_cell.length_a   1.000
_cell.length_b   1.000
_cell.length_c   1.000
_cell.angle_alpha   90.00
_cell.angle_beta   90.00
_cell.angle_gamma   90.00
#
_symmetry.space_group_name_H-M   'P 1'
#
loop_
_entity.id
_entity.type
_entity.pdbx_description
1 polymer ?
#
loop_
_entity_poly.entity_id
_entity_poly.type
_entity_poly.pdbx_seq_one_letter_code
_entity_poly.pdbx_strand_id
1 'polypeptide(L)'
;MSLQQGVRFAELSYNIEIKNVRTKIFNIWLPIYTRKGYVTIDTWTPMVGIYDSYQKVCGQIIFQEDTPTEIHYVKEEPTRIEMLYRYPLKRNINIKMLVGVFDSEGRSYHTELNERYDELAAAPLEKVTLDQLIAWNYVEMINEYDVSHVVCRDPRVYSKFSEDPKFRLAFNCGNVAVFQVVK
;
A
#
# COMPACT_ATOMS: atom_id res chain seq x y z
N MET A 1 9.69 -8.78 17.08
CA MET A 1 8.73 -8.47 15.99
C MET A 1 9.55 -7.90 14.85
N SER A 2 9.65 -8.60 13.72
CA SER A 2 10.44 -8.14 12.56
C SER A 2 9.50 -7.50 11.55
N LEU A 3 9.66 -6.20 11.29
CA LEU A 3 9.11 -5.57 10.10
C LEU A 3 10.03 -5.89 8.92
N GLN A 4 9.47 -6.21 7.76
CA GLN A 4 10.24 -6.46 6.52
C GLN A 4 10.10 -5.23 5.62
N GLN A 5 11.22 -4.68 5.16
CA GLN A 5 11.22 -3.69 4.08
C GLN A 5 10.93 -4.41 2.76
N GLY A 6 10.34 -3.70 1.79
CA GLY A 6 10.42 -4.16 0.40
C GLY A 6 9.30 -5.06 -0.11
N VAL A 7 8.23 -5.28 0.67
CA VAL A 7 7.00 -5.84 0.10
C VAL A 7 6.22 -4.69 -0.52
N ARG A 8 6.55 -4.32 -1.78
CA ARG A 8 5.80 -3.31 -2.55
C ARG A 8 4.32 -3.69 -2.68
N PHE A 9 4.01 -4.98 -2.63
CA PHE A 9 2.67 -5.53 -2.78
C PHE A 9 2.39 -6.61 -1.74
N ALA A 10 1.30 -6.44 -0.98
CA ALA A 10 0.72 -7.52 -0.21
C ALA A 10 0.00 -8.51 -1.15
N GLU A 11 0.25 -9.80 -0.97
CA GLU A 11 -0.48 -10.85 -1.67
C GLU A 11 -1.79 -11.15 -0.94
N LEU A 12 -2.91 -11.10 -1.67
CA LEU A 12 -4.22 -11.55 -1.20
C LEU A 12 -4.68 -12.72 -2.07
N SER A 13 -5.07 -13.82 -1.42
CA SER A 13 -5.49 -15.05 -2.09
C SER A 13 -6.81 -15.58 -1.50
N TYR A 14 -7.76 -15.92 -2.36
CA TYR A 14 -9.01 -16.59 -2.01
C TYR A 14 -9.12 -17.90 -2.78
N ASN A 15 -9.06 -19.00 -2.05
CA ASN A 15 -9.30 -20.34 -2.57
C ASN A 15 -10.74 -20.74 -2.24
N ILE A 16 -11.60 -20.81 -3.26
CA ILE A 16 -12.99 -21.21 -3.09
C ILE A 16 -13.18 -22.56 -3.76
N GLU A 17 -13.59 -23.55 -2.95
CA GLU A 17 -13.82 -24.93 -3.39
C GLU A 17 -15.24 -25.38 -3.06
N ILE A 18 -15.94 -25.87 -4.08
CA ILE A 18 -17.25 -26.51 -3.91
C ILE A 18 -17.06 -28.01 -3.67
N LYS A 19 -17.40 -28.45 -2.45
CA LYS A 19 -17.34 -29.86 -2.05
C LYS A 19 -18.49 -30.71 -2.62
N ASN A 20 -19.64 -30.11 -2.90
CA ASN A 20 -20.80 -30.82 -3.45
C ASN A 20 -20.69 -30.96 -4.97
N VAL A 21 -20.61 -32.20 -5.46
CA VAL A 21 -20.49 -32.50 -6.90
C VAL A 21 -21.68 -32.02 -7.75
N ARG A 22 -22.84 -31.74 -7.17
CA ARG A 22 -24.00 -31.22 -7.91
C ARG A 22 -24.04 -29.69 -7.96
N THR A 23 -23.23 -29.02 -7.16
CA THR A 23 -23.15 -27.56 -7.12
C THR A 23 -22.02 -27.08 -8.03
N LYS A 24 -22.23 -25.95 -8.70
CA LYS A 24 -21.26 -25.33 -9.62
C LYS A 24 -21.18 -23.84 -9.33
N ILE A 25 -20.00 -23.26 -9.51
CA ILE A 25 -19.84 -21.81 -9.52
C ILE A 25 -20.42 -21.31 -10.84
N PHE A 26 -21.14 -20.20 -10.79
CA PHE A 26 -21.55 -19.46 -11.97
C PHE A 26 -20.84 -18.11 -11.97
N ASN A 27 -21.15 -17.30 -10.96
CA ASN A 27 -20.61 -15.96 -10.79
C ASN A 27 -20.07 -15.79 -9.37
N ILE A 28 -18.94 -15.11 -9.25
CA ILE A 28 -18.47 -14.53 -7.98
C ILE A 28 -18.41 -13.03 -8.17
N TRP A 29 -19.04 -12.32 -7.24
CA TRP A 29 -19.02 -10.87 -7.19
C TRP A 29 -18.22 -10.43 -5.96
N LEU A 30 -17.16 -9.67 -6.21
CA LEU A 30 -16.25 -9.20 -5.18
C LEU A 30 -16.21 -7.67 -5.20
N PRO A 31 -16.82 -7.00 -4.21
CA PRO A 31 -16.69 -5.56 -4.04
C PRO A 31 -15.38 -5.23 -3.30
N ILE A 32 -14.66 -4.23 -3.79
CA ILE A 32 -13.56 -3.57 -3.07
C ILE A 32 -13.97 -2.14 -2.76
N TYR A 33 -13.74 -1.75 -1.51
CA TYR A 33 -13.98 -0.40 -1.02
C TYR A 33 -12.63 0.30 -0.79
N THR A 34 -12.51 1.48 -1.37
CA THR A 34 -11.41 2.41 -1.14
C THR A 34 -11.89 3.52 -0.22
N ARG A 35 -10.98 4.22 0.46
CA ARG A 35 -11.40 5.29 1.38
C ARG A 35 -11.80 6.55 0.60
N LYS A 36 -10.95 6.96 -0.33
CA LYS A 36 -11.07 8.10 -1.25
C LYS A 36 -10.14 7.87 -2.43
N GLY A 37 -10.42 8.49 -3.55
CA GLY A 37 -9.54 8.53 -4.72
C GLY A 37 -10.26 8.29 -6.04
N TYR A 38 -9.59 8.62 -7.12
CA TYR A 38 -10.04 8.33 -8.48
C TYR A 38 -9.58 6.93 -8.87
N VAL A 39 -10.51 6.12 -9.35
CA VAL A 39 -10.21 4.79 -9.86
C VAL A 39 -9.80 4.90 -11.32
N THR A 40 -8.73 4.23 -11.69
CA THR A 40 -8.32 4.01 -13.08
C THR A 40 -8.35 2.52 -13.32
N ILE A 41 -9.04 2.11 -14.38
CA ILE A 41 -9.11 0.72 -14.80
C ILE A 41 -8.40 0.66 -16.14
N ASP A 42 -7.33 -0.13 -16.22
CA ASP A 42 -6.77 -0.49 -17.50
C ASP A 42 -7.52 -1.73 -18.01
N THR A 43 -7.94 -1.69 -19.27
CA THR A 43 -8.62 -2.82 -19.93
C THR A 43 -7.63 -3.82 -20.53
N TRP A 44 -6.35 -3.44 -20.68
CA TRP A 44 -5.32 -4.25 -21.33
C TRP A 44 -4.48 -5.04 -20.33
N THR A 45 -4.21 -4.48 -19.16
CA THR A 45 -3.63 -5.20 -18.03
C THR A 45 -4.72 -5.54 -17.01
N PRO A 46 -4.68 -6.73 -16.38
CA PRO A 46 -5.64 -7.09 -15.34
C PRO A 46 -5.25 -6.36 -14.05
N MET A 47 -5.50 -5.05 -14.02
CA MET A 47 -5.06 -4.15 -12.97
C MET A 47 -6.11 -3.07 -12.69
N VAL A 48 -6.19 -2.67 -11.43
CA VAL A 48 -6.94 -1.49 -10.99
C VAL A 48 -6.00 -0.54 -10.25
N GLY A 49 -5.97 0.72 -10.68
CA GLY A 49 -5.27 1.82 -10.04
C GLY A 49 -6.24 2.70 -9.24
N ILE A 50 -5.78 3.24 -8.12
CA ILE A 50 -6.57 4.10 -7.23
C ILE A 50 -5.69 5.28 -6.82
N TYR A 51 -6.08 6.51 -7.12
CA TYR A 51 -5.29 7.69 -6.78
C TYR A 51 -6.01 8.64 -5.82
N ASP A 52 -5.46 8.85 -4.63
CA ASP A 52 -5.89 9.89 -3.70
C ASP A 52 -5.05 11.16 -3.90
N SER A 53 -5.62 12.14 -4.60
CA SER A 53 -4.96 13.42 -4.90
C SER A 53 -4.70 14.30 -3.67
N TYR A 54 -5.45 14.12 -2.59
CA TYR A 54 -5.24 14.88 -1.35
C TYR A 54 -4.05 14.35 -0.58
N GLN A 55 -3.90 13.03 -0.53
CA GLN A 55 -2.78 12.38 0.16
C GLN A 55 -1.55 12.22 -0.75
N LYS A 56 -1.71 12.41 -2.07
CA LYS A 56 -0.67 12.12 -3.08
C LYS A 56 -0.20 10.66 -3.01
N VAL A 57 -1.15 9.75 -2.85
CA VAL A 57 -0.89 8.31 -2.71
C VAL A 57 -1.66 7.54 -3.78
N CYS A 58 -1.00 6.55 -4.36
CA CYS A 58 -1.54 5.62 -5.32
C CYS A 58 -1.66 4.23 -4.69
N GLY A 59 -2.78 3.57 -4.96
CA GLY A 59 -3.00 2.15 -4.70
C GLY A 59 -3.09 1.41 -6.03
N GLN A 60 -2.61 0.17 -6.05
CA GLN A 60 -2.63 -0.68 -7.24
C GLN A 60 -3.03 -2.09 -6.85
N ILE A 61 -3.91 -2.69 -7.65
CA ILE A 61 -4.31 -4.09 -7.56
C ILE A 61 -3.92 -4.75 -8.87
N ILE A 62 -3.14 -5.83 -8.83
CA ILE A 62 -2.71 -6.61 -10.00
C ILE A 62 -3.23 -8.03 -9.83
N PHE A 63 -4.02 -8.55 -10.77
CA PHE A 63 -4.52 -9.93 -10.70
C PHE A 63 -3.50 -10.91 -11.30
N GLN A 64 -3.29 -12.06 -10.64
CA GLN A 64 -2.24 -13.03 -11.01
C GLN A 64 -2.77 -14.36 -11.55
N GLU A 65 -3.87 -14.88 -10.99
CA GLU A 65 -4.42 -16.20 -11.35
C GLU A 65 -5.80 -16.06 -12.01
N ASP A 66 -6.88 -16.56 -11.38
CA ASP A 66 -8.22 -16.30 -11.89
C ASP A 66 -8.50 -14.79 -11.81
N THR A 67 -8.68 -14.15 -12.97
CA THR A 67 -8.91 -12.69 -13.09
C THR A 67 -10.39 -12.38 -13.30
N PRO A 68 -10.87 -11.20 -12.88
CA PRO A 68 -12.25 -10.82 -13.13
C PRO A 68 -12.52 -10.70 -14.63
N THR A 69 -13.71 -11.12 -15.04
CA THR A 69 -14.20 -10.95 -16.41
C THR A 69 -14.63 -9.51 -16.66
N GLU A 70 -15.15 -8.86 -15.63
CA GLU A 70 -15.59 -7.47 -15.69
C GLU A 70 -15.17 -6.75 -14.40
N ILE A 71 -14.77 -5.49 -14.55
CA ILE A 71 -14.49 -4.57 -13.46
C ILE A 71 -15.34 -3.34 -13.69
N HIS A 72 -16.23 -3.06 -12.74
CA HIS A 72 -17.19 -1.95 -12.81
C HIS A 72 -16.85 -0.91 -11.76
N TYR A 73 -16.78 0.34 -12.20
CA TYR A 73 -16.74 1.50 -11.32
C TYR A 73 -18.17 1.96 -11.03
N VAL A 74 -18.55 2.00 -9.75
CA VAL A 74 -19.89 2.42 -9.34
C VAL A 74 -19.92 3.95 -9.27
N LYS A 75 -20.59 4.61 -10.22
CA LYS A 75 -20.59 6.08 -10.31
C LYS A 75 -21.23 6.74 -9.10
N GLU A 76 -22.24 6.09 -8.53
CA GLU A 76 -23.00 6.55 -7.36
C GLU A 76 -22.20 6.39 -6.05
N GLU A 77 -21.23 5.47 -6.04
CA GLU A 77 -20.33 5.18 -4.90
C GLU A 77 -18.88 5.15 -5.41
N PRO A 78 -18.22 6.32 -5.61
CA PRO A 78 -16.92 6.44 -6.28
C PRO A 78 -15.76 5.73 -5.57
N THR A 79 -16.00 5.28 -4.34
CA THR A 79 -15.09 4.49 -3.52
C THR A 79 -15.24 2.99 -3.74
N ARG A 80 -16.18 2.54 -4.58
CA ARG A 80 -16.51 1.14 -4.75
C ARG A 80 -16.17 0.66 -6.16
N ILE A 81 -15.41 -0.43 -6.19
CA ILE A 81 -15.08 -1.17 -7.39
C ILE A 81 -15.71 -2.55 -7.28
N GLU A 82 -16.37 -2.99 -8.34
CA GLU A 82 -17.00 -4.29 -8.39
C GLU A 82 -16.32 -5.18 -9.40
N MET A 83 -15.93 -6.38 -8.97
CA MET A 83 -15.32 -7.38 -9.83
C MET A 83 -16.27 -8.55 -10.01
N LEU A 84 -16.54 -8.90 -11.26
CA LEU A 84 -17.34 -10.07 -11.61
C LEU A 84 -16.45 -11.14 -12.24
N TYR A 85 -16.39 -12.30 -11.58
CA TYR A 85 -15.72 -13.49 -12.06
C TYR A 85 -16.76 -14.45 -12.64
N ARG A 86 -16.71 -14.70 -13.95
CA ARG A 86 -17.62 -15.63 -14.63
C ARG A 86 -16.92 -16.97 -14.88
N TYR A 87 -17.31 -17.99 -14.13
CA TYR A 87 -16.76 -19.33 -14.24
C TYR A 87 -17.85 -20.38 -14.36
N PRO A 88 -18.62 -20.38 -15.47
CA PRO A 88 -19.68 -21.34 -15.64
C PRO A 88 -19.09 -22.74 -15.55
N LEU A 89 -19.63 -23.53 -14.63
CA LEU A 89 -19.32 -24.94 -14.43
C LEU A 89 -17.99 -25.28 -13.74
N LYS A 90 -17.20 -24.30 -13.29
CA LYS A 90 -16.06 -24.59 -12.40
C LYS A 90 -16.53 -24.96 -10.99
N ARG A 91 -15.71 -25.73 -10.28
CA ARG A 91 -15.91 -26.07 -8.86
C ARG A 91 -14.82 -25.51 -7.94
N ASN A 92 -13.73 -25.04 -8.52
CA ASN A 92 -12.62 -24.40 -7.86
C ASN A 92 -12.31 -23.07 -8.55
N ILE A 93 -11.92 -22.10 -7.76
CA ILE A 93 -11.41 -20.80 -8.22
C ILE A 93 -10.34 -20.36 -7.23
N ASN A 94 -9.24 -19.85 -7.78
CA ASN A 94 -8.14 -19.27 -7.03
C ASN A 94 -7.98 -17.81 -7.44
N ILE A 95 -8.63 -16.92 -6.69
CA ILE A 95 -8.49 -15.49 -6.89
C ILE A 95 -7.22 -15.07 -6.18
N LYS A 96 -6.21 -14.69 -6.96
CA LYS A 96 -4.93 -14.20 -6.44
C LYS A 96 -4.65 -12.80 -6.97
N MET A 97 -4.34 -11.89 -6.06
CA MET A 97 -4.04 -10.50 -6.38
C MET A 97 -2.87 -9.97 -5.56
N LEU A 98 -2.11 -9.06 -6.16
CA LEU A 98 -1.10 -8.25 -5.50
C LEU A 98 -1.68 -6.86 -5.27
N VAL A 99 -1.61 -6.38 -4.03
CA VAL A 99 -2.11 -5.05 -3.64
C VAL A 99 -0.96 -4.20 -3.12
N GLY A 100 -0.67 -3.12 -3.81
CA GLY A 100 0.45 -2.23 -3.51
C GLY A 100 -0.01 -0.80 -3.24
N VAL A 101 0.82 -0.06 -2.52
CA VAL A 101 0.64 1.37 -2.25
C VAL A 101 1.97 2.08 -2.47
N PHE A 102 1.94 3.22 -3.18
CA PHE A 102 3.12 4.03 -3.47
C PHE A 102 2.79 5.52 -3.46
N ASP A 103 3.79 6.37 -3.23
CA ASP A 103 3.67 7.83 -3.31
C ASP A 103 3.57 8.27 -4.77
N SER A 104 2.72 9.25 -5.09
CA SER A 104 2.60 9.77 -6.45
C SER A 104 3.79 10.65 -6.86
N GLU A 105 4.75 10.90 -5.96
CA GLU A 105 5.94 11.72 -6.16
C GLU A 105 5.61 13.15 -6.62
N GLY A 106 4.43 13.65 -6.25
CA GLY A 106 3.94 14.96 -6.68
C GLY A 106 3.36 15.01 -8.10
N ARG A 107 3.28 13.88 -8.80
CA ARG A 107 2.60 13.76 -10.09
C ARG A 107 1.10 13.91 -9.89
N SER A 108 0.47 14.67 -10.77
CA SER A 108 -0.95 14.99 -10.71
C SER A 108 -1.69 14.75 -12.03
N TYR A 109 -0.96 14.53 -13.13
CA TYR A 109 -1.53 14.24 -14.43
C TYR A 109 -1.81 12.75 -14.61
N HIS A 110 -2.99 12.42 -15.14
CA HIS A 110 -3.42 11.03 -15.36
C HIS A 110 -2.43 10.20 -16.21
N THR A 111 -1.82 10.80 -17.24
CA THR A 111 -0.86 10.10 -18.10
C THR A 111 0.39 9.65 -17.34
N GLU A 112 0.94 10.52 -16.49
CA GLU A 112 2.13 10.23 -15.68
C GLU A 112 1.86 9.18 -14.60
N LEU A 113 0.62 9.12 -14.11
CA LEU A 113 0.17 8.10 -13.16
C LEU A 113 0.04 6.73 -13.83
N ASN A 114 -0.51 6.68 -15.04
CA ASN A 114 -0.63 5.43 -15.81
C ASN A 114 0.73 4.82 -16.11
N GLU A 115 1.68 5.63 -16.59
CA GLU A 115 3.06 5.15 -16.83
C GLU A 115 3.70 4.57 -15.56
N ARG A 116 3.43 5.18 -14.39
CA ARG A 116 3.93 4.67 -13.12
C ARG A 116 3.26 3.36 -12.70
N TYR A 117 1.96 3.24 -12.92
CA TYR A 117 1.25 1.99 -12.69
C TYR A 117 1.79 0.86 -13.58
N ASP A 118 2.03 1.13 -14.86
CA ASP A 118 2.58 0.17 -15.82
C ASP A 118 4.01 -0.25 -15.45
N GLU A 119 4.86 0.71 -15.06
CA GLU A 119 6.22 0.47 -14.58
C GLU A 119 6.22 -0.47 -13.37
N LEU A 120 5.34 -0.21 -12.39
CA LEU A 120 5.21 -1.03 -11.19
C LEU A 120 4.59 -2.41 -11.48
N ALA A 121 3.67 -2.48 -12.44
CA ALA A 121 3.06 -3.74 -12.89
C ALA A 121 4.04 -4.64 -13.66
N ALA A 122 5.04 -4.06 -14.33
CA ALA A 122 6.07 -4.81 -15.06
C ALA A 122 7.06 -5.53 -14.11
N ALA A 123 7.24 -5.04 -12.89
CA ALA A 123 8.13 -5.63 -11.88
C ALA A 123 7.45 -5.73 -10.49
N PRO A 124 6.35 -6.49 -10.37
CA PRO A 124 5.52 -6.49 -9.16
C PRO A 124 6.19 -7.23 -7.98
N LEU A 125 7.30 -7.92 -8.25
CA LEU A 125 8.08 -8.70 -7.30
C LEU A 125 9.56 -8.29 -7.32
N GLU A 126 9.86 -6.99 -7.39
CA GLU A 126 11.10 -6.54 -6.76
C GLU A 126 10.96 -6.80 -5.25
N LYS A 127 11.33 -8.02 -4.84
CA LYS A 127 11.82 -8.26 -3.49
C LYS A 127 13.07 -7.41 -3.38
N VAL A 128 12.89 -6.14 -2.99
CA VAL A 128 14.01 -5.37 -2.45
C VAL A 128 14.57 -6.26 -1.35
N THR A 129 15.87 -6.50 -1.43
CA THR A 129 16.63 -7.47 -0.65
C THR A 129 16.16 -7.57 0.80
N LEU A 130 16.34 -8.77 1.37
CA LEU A 130 16.15 -9.22 2.76
C LEU A 130 16.86 -8.37 3.84
N ASP A 131 17.01 -7.07 3.62
CA ASP A 131 17.35 -6.14 4.66
C ASP A 131 16.14 -6.14 5.59
N GLN A 132 16.28 -6.87 6.70
CA GLN A 132 15.48 -6.64 7.88
C GLN A 132 15.38 -5.11 8.04
N LEU A 133 14.16 -4.58 8.17
CA LEU A 133 14.05 -3.27 8.80
C LEU A 133 14.65 -3.48 10.17
N ILE A 134 15.89 -3.03 10.34
CA ILE A 134 16.47 -2.88 11.65
C ILE A 134 15.59 -1.80 12.25
N ALA A 135 14.62 -2.21 13.07
CA ALA A 135 13.91 -1.30 13.93
C ALA A 135 14.96 -0.79 14.92
N TRP A 136 15.68 0.25 14.50
CA TRP A 136 16.76 0.79 15.30
C TRP A 136 16.17 1.34 16.57
N ASN A 137 16.65 0.83 17.69
CA ASN A 137 16.44 1.48 18.96
C ASN A 137 17.23 2.79 18.90
N TYR A 138 16.52 3.91 18.76
CA TYR A 138 17.16 5.21 18.61
C TYR A 138 18.07 5.54 19.82
N VAL A 139 17.82 4.93 20.99
CA VAL A 139 18.68 5.04 22.17
C VAL A 139 20.05 4.42 21.94
N GLU A 140 20.11 3.27 21.27
CA GLU A 140 21.37 2.60 20.92
C GLU A 140 22.15 3.44 19.92
N MET A 141 21.48 3.96 18.89
CA MET A 141 22.08 4.86 17.89
C MET A 141 22.67 6.14 18.49
N ILE A 142 21.95 6.75 19.44
CA ILE A 142 22.42 7.95 20.12
C ILE A 142 23.75 7.70 20.83
N ASN A 143 23.88 6.53 21.46
CA ASN A 143 25.10 6.16 22.17
C ASN A 143 26.22 5.73 21.22
N GLU A 144 25.90 4.91 20.20
CA GLU A 144 26.87 4.37 19.24
C GLU A 144 27.52 5.46 18.38
N TYR A 145 26.71 6.43 17.95
CA TYR A 145 27.15 7.51 17.05
C TYR A 145 27.40 8.84 17.77
N ASP A 146 27.40 8.83 19.10
CA ASP A 146 27.60 10.01 19.96
C ASP A 146 26.71 11.21 19.59
N VAL A 147 25.43 10.94 19.31
CA VAL A 147 24.49 11.95 18.82
C VAL A 147 24.21 12.97 19.92
N SER A 148 24.45 14.25 19.61
CA SER A 148 24.15 15.37 20.53
C SER A 148 22.80 16.02 20.27
N HIS A 149 22.29 15.95 19.04
CA HIS A 149 21.05 16.61 18.62
C HIS A 149 20.27 15.77 17.62
N VAL A 150 18.94 15.86 17.70
CA VAL A 150 18.00 15.22 16.79
C VAL A 150 17.11 16.29 16.17
N VAL A 151 17.02 16.29 14.84
CA VAL A 151 16.16 17.21 14.09
C VAL A 151 14.90 16.48 13.65
N CYS A 152 13.75 16.93 14.12
CA CYS A 152 12.44 16.40 13.79
C CYS A 152 11.71 17.36 12.83
N ARG A 153 11.30 16.84 11.66
CA ARG A 153 10.55 17.59 10.64
C ARG A 153 9.11 17.09 10.45
N ASP A 154 8.76 15.94 11.02
CA ASP A 154 7.41 15.39 10.99
C ASP A 154 6.72 15.65 12.34
N PRO A 155 5.69 16.53 12.39
CA PRO A 155 4.95 16.82 13.61
C PRO A 155 4.34 15.60 14.29
N ARG A 156 4.08 14.52 13.54
CA ARG A 156 3.52 13.26 14.10
C ARG A 156 4.52 12.47 14.92
N VAL A 157 5.82 12.70 14.71
CA VAL A 157 6.91 12.02 15.44
C VAL A 157 7.44 12.91 16.58
N TYR A 158 7.01 14.17 16.64
CA TYR A 158 7.41 15.13 17.67
C TYR A 158 7.13 14.63 19.10
N SER A 159 5.93 14.09 19.35
CA SER A 159 5.51 13.63 20.69
C SER A 159 6.48 12.62 21.29
N LYS A 160 7.00 11.71 20.45
CA LYS A 160 7.98 10.70 20.83
C LYS A 160 9.23 11.29 21.48
N PHE A 161 9.73 12.42 20.97
CA PHE A 161 10.93 13.07 21.49
C PHE A 161 10.62 14.07 22.59
N SER A 162 9.44 14.71 22.57
CA SER A 162 9.08 15.66 23.63
C SER A 162 8.70 14.98 24.95
N GLU A 163 8.19 13.75 24.90
CA GLU A 163 7.78 12.98 26.08
C GLU A 163 8.94 12.18 26.69
N ASP A 164 10.04 11.98 25.95
CA ASP A 164 11.17 11.20 26.41
C ASP A 164 12.19 12.07 27.15
N PRO A 165 12.50 11.80 28.43
CA PRO A 165 13.37 12.63 29.26
C PRO A 165 14.82 12.68 28.79
N LYS A 166 15.24 11.79 27.88
CA LYS A 166 16.57 11.82 27.25
C LYS A 166 16.71 12.97 26.25
N PHE A 167 15.63 13.66 25.93
CA PHE A 167 15.64 14.78 25.02
C PHE A 167 15.14 16.03 25.69
N ARG A 168 15.83 17.13 25.41
CA ARG A 168 15.41 18.47 25.77
C ARG A 168 15.13 19.24 24.49
N LEU A 169 13.94 19.80 24.36
CA LEU A 169 13.64 20.69 23.24
C LEU A 169 14.57 21.91 23.29
N ALA A 170 15.38 22.07 22.24
CA ALA A 170 16.31 23.18 22.09
C ALA A 170 15.75 24.28 21.18
N PHE A 171 14.96 23.90 20.17
CA PHE A 171 14.38 24.83 19.20
C PHE A 171 13.09 24.26 18.59
N ASN A 172 12.08 25.10 18.35
CA ASN A 172 10.86 24.72 17.64
C ASN A 172 10.32 25.91 16.83
N CYS A 173 10.19 25.74 15.51
CA CYS A 173 9.58 26.73 14.61
C CYS A 173 8.29 26.21 13.92
N GLY A 174 7.65 25.19 14.49
CA GLY A 174 6.42 24.57 13.97
C GLY A 174 6.70 23.51 12.90
N ASN A 175 7.51 23.84 11.89
CA ASN A 175 7.87 22.90 10.81
C ASN A 175 9.13 22.09 11.12
N VAL A 176 9.96 22.56 12.04
CA VAL A 176 11.18 21.88 12.49
C VAL A 176 11.30 22.04 14.00
N ALA A 177 11.57 20.93 14.67
CA ALA A 177 11.96 20.89 16.07
C ALA A 177 13.36 20.29 16.19
N VAL A 178 14.19 20.87 17.05
CA VAL A 178 15.53 20.35 17.37
C VAL A 178 15.53 19.99 18.85
N PHE A 179 15.90 18.75 19.12
CA PHE A 179 16.02 18.19 20.45
C PHE A 179 17.50 17.95 20.76
N GLN A 180 17.98 18.48 21.87
CA GLN A 180 19.28 18.13 22.42
C GLN A 180 19.16 16.81 23.19
N VAL A 181 20.14 15.92 23.00
CA VAL A 181 20.25 14.69 23.78
C VAL A 181 20.88 15.02 25.14
N VAL A 182 20.22 14.59 26.20
CA VAL A 182 20.71 14.66 27.58
C VAL A 182 21.52 13.40 27.87
N LYS A 183 22.83 13.55 28.11
CA LYS A 183 23.75 12.47 28.50
C LYS A 183 23.80 12.34 30.02
#